data_AF-A0A959X777-F1
#
_entry.id   AF-A0A959X777-F1
#
_cell.length_a   1.000
_cell.length_b   1.000
_cell.length_c   1.000
_cell.angle_alpha   90.00
_cell.angle_beta   90.00
_cell.angle_gamma   90.00
#
_symmetry.space_group_name_H-M   'P 1'
#
loop_
_entity.id
_entity.type
_entity.pdbx_description
1 polymer ?
#
loop_
_entity_poly.entity_id
_entity_poly.type
_entity_poly.pdbx_seq_one_letter_code
_entity_poly.pdbx_strand_id
1 'polypeptide(L)'
;MLVDFTSKTRINHHSWVFVKKDFPDSDRLVAGISRALSAFIRENVAFFNTWDRIVIYYDNGQKELTNIVNIVFNAHLSTAEVRKVVPSDYSLFQAADLVCTLALLRAKIATVGLSASEQAFFSTRKDSAERALKKGYFRTMERKRFGS
;
A
#
# COMPACT_ATOMS: atom_id res chain seq x y z
N MET A 1 7.70 16.14 -7.65
CA MET A 1 8.11 14.70 -7.63
C MET A 1 6.95 13.86 -7.09
N LEU A 2 6.91 12.54 -7.28
CA LEU A 2 5.79 11.65 -6.89
C LEU A 2 5.30 11.84 -5.44
N VAL A 3 6.21 12.08 -4.49
CA VAL A 3 5.88 12.40 -3.08
C VAL A 3 5.03 13.67 -2.97
N ASP A 4 5.34 14.71 -3.75
CA ASP A 4 4.57 15.95 -3.76
C ASP A 4 3.16 15.71 -4.30
N PHE A 5 3.05 14.91 -5.37
CA PHE A 5 1.75 14.48 -5.90
C PHE A 5 0.94 13.76 -4.83
N THR A 6 1.50 12.70 -4.23
CA THR A 6 0.84 11.95 -3.15
C THR A 6 0.45 12.84 -1.98
N SER A 7 1.28 13.84 -1.63
CA SER A 7 1.02 14.78 -0.53
C SER A 7 -0.14 15.75 -0.81
N LYS A 8 -0.28 16.22 -2.06
CA LYS A 8 -1.25 17.25 -2.46
C LYS A 8 -2.58 16.64 -2.91
N THR A 9 -2.57 15.42 -3.44
CA THR A 9 -3.76 14.72 -3.90
C THR A 9 -4.62 14.28 -2.70
N ARG A 10 -5.95 14.39 -2.82
CA ARG A 10 -6.92 13.93 -1.81
C ARG A 10 -7.06 12.40 -1.86
N ILE A 11 -6.05 11.73 -1.34
CA ILE A 11 -6.02 10.27 -1.18
C ILE A 11 -5.81 9.93 0.29
N ASN A 12 -6.47 8.86 0.70
CA ASN A 12 -6.17 8.14 1.92
C ASN A 12 -5.64 6.76 1.53
N HIS A 13 -4.77 6.19 2.36
CA HIS A 13 -4.19 4.88 2.11
C HIS A 13 -4.28 3.97 3.31
N HIS A 14 -4.35 2.67 3.03
CA HIS A 14 -4.16 1.60 3.99
C HIS A 14 -3.19 0.61 3.39
N SER A 15 -2.25 0.10 4.18
CA SER A 15 -1.22 -0.82 3.72
C SER A 15 -0.96 -1.89 4.78
N TRP A 16 -0.73 -3.12 4.33
CA TRP A 16 -0.31 -4.21 5.19
C TRP A 16 1.13 -4.60 4.87
N VAL A 17 1.87 -5.04 5.89
CA VAL A 17 3.19 -5.64 5.75
C VAL A 17 3.12 -7.06 6.26
N PHE A 18 3.49 -8.02 5.41
CA PHE A 18 3.56 -9.43 5.76
C PHE A 18 5.02 -9.89 5.70
N VAL A 19 5.53 -10.42 6.80
CA VAL A 19 6.89 -10.97 6.85
C VAL A 19 6.83 -12.43 6.42
N LYS A 20 7.40 -12.75 5.25
CA LYS A 20 7.27 -14.08 4.64
C LYS A 20 7.67 -15.24 5.57
N LYS A 21 8.70 -15.04 6.41
CA LYS A 21 9.20 -16.06 7.35
C LYS A 21 8.21 -16.43 8.46
N ASP A 22 7.21 -15.59 8.71
CA ASP A 22 6.19 -15.82 9.74
C ASP A 22 5.09 -16.77 9.22
N PHE A 23 5.13 -17.13 7.94
CA PHE A 23 4.20 -18.05 7.30
C PHE A 23 4.92 -19.36 6.93
N PRO A 24 4.33 -20.54 7.23
CA PRO A 24 4.93 -21.83 6.89
C PRO A 24 5.18 -22.03 5.39
N ASP A 25 4.28 -21.50 4.56
CA ASP A 25 4.28 -21.65 3.11
C ASP A 25 3.57 -20.48 2.42
N SER A 26 3.66 -20.45 1.09
CA SER A 26 3.05 -19.40 0.26
C SER A 26 1.52 -19.38 0.37
N ASP A 27 0.88 -20.54 0.53
CA ASP A 27 -0.57 -20.64 0.59
C ASP A 27 -1.11 -20.03 1.89
N ARG A 28 -0.40 -20.22 3.00
CA ARG A 28 -0.69 -19.59 4.30
C ARG A 28 -0.52 -18.08 4.25
N LEU A 29 0.50 -17.59 3.54
CA LEU A 29 0.69 -16.16 3.30
C LEU A 29 -0.48 -15.57 2.49
N VAL A 30 -0.83 -16.21 1.37
CA VAL A 30 -1.96 -15.83 0.50
C VAL A 30 -3.27 -15.82 1.29
N ALA A 31 -3.53 -16.85 2.11
CA ALA A 31 -4.69 -16.90 3.00
C ALA A 31 -4.69 -15.76 4.03
N GLY A 32 -3.53 -15.42 4.60
CA GLY A 32 -3.35 -14.28 5.51
C GLY A 32 -3.69 -12.95 4.85
N ILE A 33 -3.20 -12.73 3.63
CA ILE A 33 -3.49 -11.53 2.83
C ILE A 33 -4.99 -11.42 2.54
N SER A 34 -5.61 -12.52 2.09
CA SER A 34 -7.05 -12.58 1.82
C SER A 34 -7.88 -12.22 3.06
N ARG A 35 -7.57 -12.81 4.22
CA ARG A 35 -8.27 -12.51 5.48
C ARG A 35 -8.13 -11.04 5.88
N ALA A 36 -6.93 -10.47 5.78
CA ALA A 36 -6.68 -9.08 6.14
C ALA A 36 -7.47 -8.11 5.25
N LEU A 37 -7.50 -8.38 3.93
CA LEU A 37 -8.26 -7.58 2.97
C LEU A 37 -9.78 -7.68 3.22
N SER A 38 -10.30 -8.90 3.40
CA SER A 38 -11.72 -9.11 3.67
C SER A 38 -12.16 -8.49 5.00
N ALA A 39 -11.32 -8.59 6.05
CA ALA A 39 -11.60 -7.96 7.34
C ALA A 39 -11.71 -6.44 7.20
N PHE A 40 -10.75 -5.80 6.51
CA PHE A 40 -10.77 -4.36 6.30
C PHE A 40 -11.99 -3.88 5.51
N ILE A 41 -12.43 -4.61 4.48
CA ILE A 41 -13.64 -4.24 3.75
C ILE A 41 -14.88 -4.37 4.63
N ARG A 42 -15.01 -5.48 5.39
CA ARG A 42 -16.16 -5.69 6.28
C ARG A 42 -16.24 -4.66 7.40
N GLU A 43 -15.12 -4.37 8.05
CA GLU A 43 -15.02 -3.40 9.16
C GLU A 43 -15.33 -1.97 8.69
N ASN A 44 -15.12 -1.68 7.41
CA ASN A 44 -15.32 -0.36 6.82
C ASN A 44 -16.42 -0.36 5.74
N VAL A 45 -17.34 -1.33 5.79
CA VAL A 45 -18.39 -1.50 4.77
C VAL A 45 -19.26 -0.25 4.63
N ALA A 46 -19.54 0.43 5.74
CA ALA A 46 -20.30 1.69 5.75
C ALA A 46 -19.60 2.79 4.92
N PHE A 47 -18.27 2.86 4.98
CA PHE A 47 -17.49 3.79 4.15
C PHE A 47 -17.54 3.39 2.66
N PHE A 48 -17.37 2.10 2.34
CA PHE A 48 -17.39 1.67 0.94
C PHE A 48 -18.78 1.83 0.29
N ASN A 49 -19.84 1.63 1.07
CA ASN A 49 -21.22 1.78 0.61
C ASN A 49 -21.64 3.25 0.38
N THR A 50 -20.82 4.24 0.73
CA THR A 50 -21.11 5.65 0.37
C THR A 50 -20.79 5.96 -1.10
N TRP A 51 -20.09 5.06 -1.79
CA TRP A 51 -19.66 5.26 -3.17
C TRP A 51 -20.55 4.49 -4.14
N ASP A 52 -21.12 5.20 -5.12
CA ASP A 52 -21.91 4.59 -6.19
C ASP A 52 -21.06 3.65 -7.08
N ARG A 53 -19.75 3.88 -7.12
CA ARG A 53 -18.82 3.14 -7.98
C ARG A 53 -17.45 2.99 -7.34
N ILE A 54 -16.93 1.77 -7.36
CA ILE A 54 -15.60 1.44 -6.82
C ILE A 54 -14.74 0.87 -7.97
N VAL A 55 -13.64 1.53 -8.27
CA VAL A 55 -12.72 1.10 -9.34
C VAL A 55 -11.44 0.55 -8.73
N ILE A 56 -11.13 -0.70 -9.06
CA ILE A 56 -9.94 -1.40 -8.56
C ILE A 56 -8.92 -1.46 -9.69
N TYR A 57 -7.80 -0.77 -9.48
CA TYR A 57 -6.67 -0.78 -10.40
C TYR A 57 -5.65 -1.83 -9.95
N TYR A 58 -5.40 -2.83 -10.79
CA TYR A 58 -4.42 -3.88 -10.53
C TYR A 58 -3.72 -4.33 -11.81
N ASP A 59 -2.41 -4.57 -11.75
CA ASP A 59 -1.56 -4.85 -12.92
C ASP A 59 -1.43 -6.35 -13.26
N ASN A 60 -1.97 -7.23 -12.40
CA ASN A 60 -1.80 -8.69 -12.46
C ASN A 60 -0.37 -9.18 -12.15
N GLY A 61 0.41 -8.43 -11.37
CA GLY A 61 1.81 -8.79 -11.07
C GLY A 61 1.99 -10.17 -10.43
N GLN A 62 1.05 -10.62 -9.58
CA GLN A 62 1.03 -11.98 -9.02
C GLN A 62 -0.36 -12.61 -9.20
N LYS A 63 -0.40 -13.83 -9.74
CA LYS A 63 -1.64 -14.55 -10.11
C LYS A 63 -2.53 -14.83 -8.90
N GLU A 64 -1.93 -15.24 -7.78
CA GLU A 64 -2.62 -15.56 -6.53
C GLU A 64 -3.29 -14.30 -5.95
N LEU A 65 -2.59 -13.15 -6.02
CA LEU A 65 -3.13 -11.87 -5.60
C LEU A 65 -4.22 -11.35 -6.54
N THR A 66 -4.11 -11.61 -7.86
CA THR A 66 -5.20 -11.32 -8.81
C THR A 66 -6.50 -11.98 -8.36
N ASN A 67 -6.42 -13.27 -8.00
CA ASN A 67 -7.59 -14.03 -7.58
C ASN A 67 -8.17 -13.51 -6.27
N ILE A 68 -7.31 -13.18 -5.28
CA ILE A 68 -7.76 -12.60 -4.02
C ILE A 68 -8.51 -11.29 -4.25
N VAL A 69 -7.94 -10.37 -5.03
CA VAL A 69 -8.57 -9.08 -5.31
C VAL A 69 -9.93 -9.29 -5.96
N ASN A 70 -10.01 -10.09 -7.01
CA ASN A 70 -11.29 -10.35 -7.69
C ASN A 70 -12.33 -10.97 -6.74
N ILE A 71 -11.96 -12.00 -5.97
CA ILE A 71 -12.90 -12.71 -5.10
C ILE A 71 -13.37 -11.82 -3.96
N VAL A 72 -12.43 -11.19 -3.24
CA VAL A 72 -12.74 -10.47 -2.01
C VAL A 72 -13.53 -9.20 -2.30
N PHE A 73 -13.16 -8.45 -3.34
CA PHE A 73 -13.90 -7.23 -3.68
C PHE A 73 -15.28 -7.55 -4.26
N ASN A 74 -15.41 -8.49 -5.20
CA ASN A 74 -16.72 -8.83 -5.77
C ASN A 74 -17.66 -9.48 -4.74
N ALA A 75 -17.12 -10.19 -3.74
CA ALA A 75 -17.93 -10.80 -2.68
C ALA A 75 -18.49 -9.76 -1.68
N HIS A 76 -17.81 -8.62 -1.51
CA HIS A 76 -18.17 -7.64 -0.48
C HIS A 76 -18.69 -6.31 -1.04
N LEU A 77 -18.38 -5.99 -2.30
CA LEU A 77 -18.66 -4.70 -2.93
C LEU A 77 -19.35 -4.94 -4.28
N SER A 78 -20.68 -4.79 -4.31
CA SER A 78 -21.49 -5.03 -5.51
C SER A 78 -21.23 -4.05 -6.66
N THR A 79 -20.66 -2.88 -6.37
CA THR A 79 -20.34 -1.81 -7.34
C THR A 79 -18.87 -1.79 -7.75
N ALA A 80 -18.10 -2.83 -7.38
CA ALA A 80 -16.69 -2.94 -7.72
C ALA A 80 -16.48 -3.36 -9.18
N GLU A 81 -15.61 -2.63 -9.88
CA GLU A 81 -15.11 -2.98 -11.20
C GLU A 81 -13.58 -3.08 -11.19
N VAL A 82 -13.05 -4.19 -11.69
CA VAL A 82 -11.61 -4.42 -11.77
C VAL A 82 -11.10 -4.00 -13.14
N ARG A 83 -10.16 -3.06 -13.16
CA ARG A 83 -9.52 -2.55 -14.37
C ARG A 83 -8.06 -2.98 -14.40
N LYS A 84 -7.64 -3.55 -15.52
CA LYS A 84 -6.23 -3.77 -15.82
C LYS A 84 -5.57 -2.42 -16.10
N VAL A 85 -4.42 -2.17 -15.47
CA VAL A 85 -3.66 -0.93 -15.64
C VAL A 85 -2.21 -1.19 -15.98
N VAL A 86 -1.58 -0.21 -16.62
CA VAL A 86 -0.13 -0.13 -16.78
C VAL A 86 0.39 0.98 -15.84
N PRO A 87 1.41 0.73 -15.01
CA PRO A 87 1.86 1.69 -13.99
C PRO A 87 2.29 3.07 -14.53
N SER A 88 2.76 3.14 -15.79
CA SER A 88 3.12 4.40 -16.46
C SER A 88 1.93 5.34 -16.65
N ASP A 89 0.72 4.80 -16.70
CA ASP A 89 -0.46 5.52 -17.14
C ASP A 89 -1.28 6.06 -15.95
N TYR A 90 -0.91 5.69 -14.72
CA TYR A 90 -1.70 6.00 -13.51
C TYR A 90 -0.84 6.48 -12.34
N SER A 91 -0.84 7.79 -12.08
CA SER A 91 -0.13 8.38 -10.92
C SER A 91 -0.64 7.86 -9.57
N LEU A 92 -1.91 7.44 -9.47
CA LEU A 92 -2.45 6.81 -8.26
C LEU A 92 -1.85 5.43 -7.99
N PHE A 93 -1.52 4.68 -9.06
CA PHE A 93 -0.83 3.40 -8.93
C PHE A 93 0.58 3.60 -8.38
N GLN A 94 1.32 4.57 -8.94
CA GLN A 94 2.64 4.94 -8.43
C GLN A 94 2.58 5.45 -6.98
N ALA A 95 1.52 6.18 -6.61
CA ALA A 95 1.30 6.60 -5.22
C ALA A 95 1.07 5.39 -4.29
N ALA A 96 0.34 4.37 -4.72
CA ALA A 96 0.16 3.12 -3.97
C ALA A 96 1.49 2.37 -3.80
N ASP A 97 2.29 2.25 -4.87
CA ASP A 97 3.63 1.63 -4.80
C ASP A 97 4.56 2.38 -3.84
N LEU A 98 4.54 3.72 -3.87
CA LEU A 98 5.29 4.55 -2.93
C LEU A 98 4.86 4.28 -1.48
N VAL A 99 3.55 4.20 -1.22
CA VAL A 99 3.01 3.89 0.12
C VAL A 99 3.52 2.52 0.60
N CYS A 100 3.38 1.48 -0.23
CA CYS A 100 3.83 0.13 0.08
C CYS A 100 5.35 0.09 0.32
N THR A 101 6.13 0.78 -0.52
CA THR A 101 7.59 0.89 -0.38
C THR A 101 7.97 1.54 0.95
N LEU A 102 7.30 2.63 1.33
CA LEU A 102 7.55 3.31 2.60
C LEU A 102 7.14 2.48 3.82
N ALA A 103 6.05 1.71 3.72
CA ALA A 103 5.62 0.78 4.77
C ALA A 103 6.68 -0.33 4.98
N LEU A 104 7.16 -0.92 3.89
CA LEU A 104 8.25 -1.91 3.93
C LEU A 104 9.54 -1.32 4.48
N LEU A 105 9.92 -0.12 4.04
CA LEU A 105 11.12 0.56 4.50
C LEU A 105 11.05 0.85 6.01
N ARG A 106 9.89 1.27 6.51
CA ARG A 106 9.67 1.49 7.95
C ARG A 106 9.83 0.19 8.75
N ALA A 107 9.27 -0.92 8.28
CA ALA A 107 9.43 -2.23 8.91
C ALA A 107 10.89 -2.71 8.88
N LYS A 108 11.59 -2.47 7.76
CA LYS A 108 13.01 -2.79 7.60
C LYS A 108 13.90 -2.01 8.56
N ILE A 109 13.69 -0.70 8.69
CA ILE A 109 14.44 0.17 9.63
C ILE A 109 14.34 -0.37 11.06
N ALA A 110 13.14 -0.81 11.47
CA ALA A 110 12.90 -1.33 12.83
C ALA A 110 13.58 -2.67 13.13
N THR A 111 14.08 -3.39 12.11
CA THR A 111 14.63 -4.74 12.25
C THR A 111 16.09 -4.84 11.90
N VAL A 112 16.48 -4.34 10.72
CA VAL A 112 17.83 -4.49 10.15
C VAL A 112 18.48 -3.17 9.73
N GLY A 113 17.73 -2.07 9.78
CA GLY A 113 18.21 -0.76 9.34
C GLY A 113 18.21 -0.55 7.82
N LEU A 114 18.69 0.62 7.39
CA LEU A 114 18.83 0.98 5.98
C LEU A 114 20.11 0.39 5.36
N SER A 115 20.01 -0.08 4.12
CA SER A 115 21.20 -0.46 3.32
C SER A 115 22.04 0.76 2.97
N ALA A 116 23.30 0.56 2.57
CA ALA A 116 24.15 1.66 2.10
C ALA A 116 23.54 2.44 0.93
N SER A 117 22.86 1.74 -0.01
CA SER A 117 22.17 2.38 -1.13
C SER A 117 20.97 3.21 -0.68
N GLU A 118 20.16 2.72 0.26
CA GLU A 118 19.03 3.46 0.82
C GLU A 118 19.52 4.67 1.63
N GLN A 119 20.60 4.49 2.40
CA GLN A 119 21.22 5.59 3.12
C GLN A 119 21.71 6.67 2.15
N ALA A 120 22.40 6.30 1.08
CA ALA A 120 22.86 7.24 0.07
C ALA A 120 21.69 7.94 -0.65
N PHE A 121 20.63 7.19 -0.97
CA PHE A 121 19.46 7.71 -1.69
C PHE A 121 18.65 8.71 -0.87
N PHE A 122 18.38 8.41 0.41
CA PHE A 122 17.51 9.23 1.24
C PHE A 122 18.25 10.31 2.04
N SER A 123 19.58 10.24 2.14
CA SER A 123 20.34 11.28 2.82
C SER A 123 20.29 12.58 2.03
N THR A 124 20.23 13.69 2.75
CA THR A 124 20.30 15.03 2.17
C THR A 124 21.52 15.75 2.72
N ARG A 125 21.83 16.93 2.18
CA ARG A 125 22.91 17.78 2.74
C ARG A 125 22.69 18.15 4.22
N LYS A 126 21.45 18.10 4.72
CA LYS A 126 21.06 18.61 6.05
C LYS A 126 20.58 17.55 7.03
N ASP A 127 20.14 16.40 6.55
CA ASP A 127 19.53 15.35 7.38
C ASP A 127 20.05 13.98 6.90
N SER A 128 20.31 13.08 7.86
CA SER A 128 20.53 11.66 7.57
C SER A 128 19.31 11.05 6.90
N ALA A 129 19.50 9.94 6.19
CA ALA A 129 18.42 9.20 5.53
C ALA A 129 17.21 8.96 6.42
N GLU A 130 17.40 8.47 7.64
CA GLU A 130 16.29 8.21 8.58
C GLU A 130 15.55 9.49 8.97
N ARG A 131 16.27 10.60 9.21
CA ARG A 131 15.65 11.89 9.55
C ARG A 131 14.87 12.45 8.36
N ALA A 132 15.42 12.35 7.16
CA ALA A 132 14.76 12.77 5.93
C ALA A 132 13.49 11.95 5.66
N LEU A 133 13.57 10.61 5.80
CA LEU A 133 12.43 9.69 5.70
C LEU A 133 11.34 10.03 6.72
N LYS A 134 11.71 10.23 7.99
CA LYS A 134 10.76 10.57 9.05
C LYS A 134 10.02 11.87 8.76
N LYS A 135 10.74 12.94 8.40
CA LYS A 135 10.16 14.28 8.19
C LYS A 135 9.36 14.39 6.89
N GLY A 136 9.93 13.94 5.78
CA GLY A 136 9.39 14.18 4.45
C GLY A 136 8.39 13.11 4.00
N TYR A 137 8.63 11.85 4.37
CA TYR A 137 7.90 10.71 3.81
C TYR A 137 6.92 10.14 4.83
N PHE A 138 7.39 9.60 5.95
CA PHE A 138 6.54 8.90 6.91
C PHE A 138 5.48 9.81 7.52
N ARG A 139 5.84 11.02 7.95
CA ARG A 139 4.86 11.99 8.47
C ARG A 139 3.81 12.39 7.43
N THR A 140 4.17 12.42 6.15
CA THR A 140 3.22 12.72 5.07
C THR A 140 2.27 11.57 4.84
N MET A 141 2.76 10.32 4.89
CA MET A 141 1.92 9.14 4.77
C MET A 141 1.01 8.97 5.99
N GLU A 142 1.49 9.22 7.21
CA GLU A 142 0.67 9.10 8.44
C GLU A 142 -0.56 10.02 8.41
N ARG A 143 -0.41 11.25 7.91
CA ARG A 143 -1.52 12.21 7.76
C ARG A 143 -2.57 11.81 6.72
N LYS A 144 -2.25 10.81 5.89
CA LYS A 144 -3.11 10.30 4.82
C LYS A 144 -3.55 8.87 5.09
N ARG A 145 -3.38 8.37 6.31
CA ARG A 145 -3.83 7.02 6.64
C ARG A 145 -5.36 6.98 6.57
N PHE A 146 -5.90 5.87 6.12
CA PHE A 146 -7.33 5.63 6.16
C PHE A 146 -7.79 5.56 7.63
N GLY A 147 -8.88 6.25 7.96
CA GLY A 147 -9.42 6.30 9.32
C GLY A 147 -8.58 7.06 10.36
N SER A 148 -7.58 7.85 9.95
CA SER A 148 -6.82 8.74 10.85
C SER A 148 -7.46 10.11 11.03
#